data_AF-A0ABD2W1H1-F1
#
_entry.id   AF-A0ABD2W1H1-F1
#
_cell.length_a   1.000
_cell.length_b   1.000
_cell.length_c   1.000
_cell.angle_alpha   90.00
_cell.angle_beta   90.00
_cell.angle_gamma   90.00
#
_symmetry.space_group_name_H-M   'P 1'
#
loop_
_entity.id
_entity.type
_entity.pdbx_description
1 polymer ?
#
loop_
_entity_poly.entity_id
_entity_poly.type
_entity_poly.pdbx_seq_one_letter_code
_entity_poly.pdbx_strand_id
1 'polypeptide(L)'
;MGPAVRDGHVAPEGPQLLLKPGKQPDASSSYRPLCMLDTAGKILERIICRRLEVYTEAPAGLSDRQHGFRRGRSTIDAIESVTTAAREAVRGAIGSRKYCAVVTLDVRNAFNSARWKTSSPHSRESARLSTC
;
A
#
# COMPACT_ATOMS: atom_id res chain seq x y z
N MET A 1 -31.84 4.91 -35.65
CA MET A 1 -30.82 5.96 -35.50
C MET A 1 -29.59 5.27 -34.92
N GLY A 2 -28.63 4.95 -35.78
CA GLY A 2 -27.53 4.04 -35.45
C GLY A 2 -26.53 4.64 -34.47
N PRO A 3 -25.70 3.79 -33.82
CA PRO A 3 -24.72 4.24 -32.85
C PRO A 3 -23.61 5.06 -33.52
N ALA A 4 -23.21 6.15 -32.88
CA ALA A 4 -22.06 6.95 -33.29
C ALA A 4 -20.78 6.16 -32.98
N VAL A 5 -20.17 5.61 -34.03
CA VAL A 5 -18.80 5.11 -33.98
C VAL A 5 -17.87 6.31 -33.81
N ARG A 6 -17.23 6.39 -32.65
CA ARG A 6 -16.09 7.27 -32.40
C ARG A 6 -14.91 6.37 -32.02
N ASP A 7 -13.96 6.24 -32.93
CA ASP A 7 -12.58 5.79 -32.75
C ASP A 7 -12.35 4.67 -31.72
N GLY A 8 -12.75 3.45 -32.09
CA GLY A 8 -11.94 2.22 -32.01
C GLY A 8 -11.28 1.74 -30.70
N HIS A 9 -11.38 2.45 -29.59
CA HIS A 9 -10.86 2.01 -28.30
C HIS A 9 -12.00 1.85 -27.30
N VAL A 10 -12.68 0.70 -27.39
CA VAL A 10 -13.51 0.22 -26.28
C VAL A 10 -12.53 -0.13 -25.16
N ALA A 11 -12.54 0.66 -24.08
CA ALA A 11 -11.78 0.33 -22.89
C ALA A 11 -12.19 -1.08 -22.43
N PRO A 12 -11.26 -1.96 -22.03
CA PRO A 12 -11.61 -3.31 -21.62
C PRO A 12 -12.60 -3.24 -20.44
N GLU A 13 -13.77 -3.84 -20.61
CA GLU A 13 -14.87 -3.93 -19.63
C GLU A 13 -14.53 -4.79 -18.38
N GLY A 14 -13.24 -5.06 -18.14
CA GLY A 14 -12.73 -5.92 -17.07
C GLY A 14 -11.67 -5.22 -16.22
N PRO A 15 -11.47 -5.67 -14.96
CA PRO A 15 -10.43 -5.11 -14.10
C PRO A 15 -9.06 -5.28 -14.74
N GLN A 16 -8.25 -4.22 -14.71
CA GLN A 16 -6.91 -4.29 -15.25
C GLN A 16 -6.02 -5.08 -14.30
N LEU A 17 -5.58 -6.26 -14.73
CA LEU A 17 -4.77 -7.18 -13.93
C LEU A 17 -3.34 -7.22 -14.44
N LEU A 18 -2.37 -7.00 -13.54
CA LEU A 18 -0.94 -7.08 -13.87
C LEU A 18 -0.36 -8.42 -13.36
N LEU A 19 0.08 -9.30 -14.27
CA LEU A 19 0.72 -10.56 -13.90
C LEU A 19 2.04 -10.30 -13.17
N LYS A 20 2.24 -10.95 -12.01
CA LYS A 20 3.49 -10.87 -11.25
C LYS A 20 4.61 -11.56 -12.03
N PRO A 21 5.82 -10.97 -12.09
CA PRO A 21 6.96 -11.60 -12.74
C PRO A 21 7.22 -13.02 -12.20
N GLY A 22 7.43 -13.98 -13.10
CA GLY A 22 7.75 -15.37 -12.74
C GLY A 22 6.60 -16.18 -12.13
N LYS A 23 5.34 -15.71 -12.23
CA LYS A 23 4.16 -16.45 -11.77
C LYS A 23 3.34 -16.97 -12.95
N GLN A 24 2.75 -18.15 -12.76
CA GLN A 24 1.87 -18.77 -13.76
C GLN A 24 0.50 -18.04 -13.79
N PRO A 25 -0.10 -17.87 -14.97
CA PRO A 25 -1.35 -17.12 -15.15
C PRO A 25 -2.62 -17.88 -14.71
N ASP A 26 -2.47 -19.10 -14.22
CA ASP A 26 -3.54 -20.02 -13.81
C ASP A 26 -4.18 -19.67 -12.45
N ALA A 27 -3.44 -19.00 -11.56
CA ALA A 27 -3.93 -18.62 -10.23
C ALA A 27 -4.24 -17.11 -10.14
N SER A 28 -5.38 -16.74 -9.53
CA SER A 28 -5.74 -15.31 -9.34
C SER A 28 -4.72 -14.56 -8.49
N SER A 29 -4.11 -15.24 -7.51
CA SER A 29 -3.02 -14.70 -6.68
C SER A 29 -1.76 -14.31 -7.45
N SER A 30 -1.61 -14.77 -8.70
CA SER A 30 -0.51 -14.41 -9.58
C SER A 30 -0.64 -12.99 -10.14
N TYR A 31 -1.80 -12.35 -10.02
CA TYR A 31 -2.01 -11.01 -10.52
C TYR A 31 -1.94 -9.95 -9.41
N ARG A 32 -1.70 -8.69 -9.81
CA ARG A 32 -1.89 -7.48 -9.02
C ARG A 32 -3.07 -6.73 -9.65
N PRO A 33 -4.23 -6.67 -8.98
CA PRO A 33 -5.34 -5.88 -9.51
C PRO A 33 -4.96 -4.39 -9.47
N LEU A 34 -5.24 -3.69 -10.57
CA LEU A 34 -5.10 -2.24 -10.69
C LEU A 34 -6.50 -1.62 -10.73
N CYS A 35 -6.74 -0.66 -9.83
CA CYS A 35 -7.97 0.12 -9.82
C CYS A 35 -7.71 1.44 -10.55
N MET A 36 -8.23 1.55 -11.78
CA MET A 36 -8.18 2.79 -12.55
C MET A 36 -9.42 3.62 -12.24
N LEU A 37 -9.27 4.63 -11.39
CA LEU A 37 -10.34 5.60 -11.17
C LEU A 37 -10.49 6.54 -12.36
N ASP A 38 -11.73 6.92 -12.66
CA ASP A 38 -12.04 7.99 -13.58
C ASP A 38 -11.56 9.36 -13.04
N THR A 39 -11.70 10.41 -13.84
CA THR A 39 -11.23 11.75 -13.45
C THR A 39 -11.91 12.24 -12.17
N ALA A 40 -13.22 12.02 -12.03
CA ALA A 40 -13.97 12.42 -10.84
C ALA A 40 -13.50 11.65 -9.59
N GLY A 41 -13.30 10.33 -9.71
CA GLY A 41 -12.78 9.47 -8.66
C GLY A 41 -11.38 9.89 -8.20
N LYS A 42 -10.47 10.22 -9.13
CA LYS A 42 -9.13 10.74 -8.80
C LYS A 42 -9.18 12.08 -8.06
N ILE A 43 -10.09 12.97 -8.45
CA ILE A 43 -10.30 14.25 -7.75
C ILE A 43 -10.77 14.00 -6.31
N LEU A 44 -11.77 13.14 -6.14
CA LEU A 44 -12.28 12.77 -4.81
C LEU A 44 -11.21 12.11 -3.95
N GLU A 45 -10.46 11.16 -4.50
CA GLU A 45 -9.31 10.53 -3.84
C GLU A 45 -8.32 11.57 -3.35
N ARG A 46 -7.97 12.55 -4.20
CA ARG A 46 -7.05 13.62 -3.84
C ARG A 46 -7.56 14.50 -2.71
N ILE A 47 -8.86 14.80 -2.69
CA ILE A 47 -9.50 15.57 -1.60
C ILE A 47 -9.43 14.79 -0.29
N ILE A 48 -9.77 13.50 -0.31
CA ILE A 48 -9.73 12.62 0.87
C ILE A 48 -8.29 12.49 1.37
N CYS A 49 -7.34 12.22 0.47
CA CYS A 49 -5.91 12.11 0.77
C CYS A 49 -5.40 13.36 1.51
N ARG A 50 -5.68 14.56 1.00
CA ARG A 50 -5.28 15.82 1.65
C ARG A 50 -5.86 15.97 3.05
N ARG A 51 -7.12 15.58 3.26
CA ARG A 51 -7.75 15.64 4.59
C ARG A 51 -7.09 14.66 5.54
N LEU A 52 -6.82 13.43 5.09
CA LEU A 52 -6.14 12.41 5.89
C LEU A 52 -4.72 12.83 6.26
N GLU A 53 -3.97 13.44 5.32
CA GLU A 53 -2.62 13.97 5.57
C GLU A 53 -2.57 14.89 6.80
N VAL A 54 -3.56 15.77 6.96
CA VAL A 54 -3.64 16.68 8.13
C VAL A 54 -3.73 15.90 9.45
N TYR A 55 -4.50 14.81 9.49
CA TYR A 55 -4.65 14.00 10.69
C TYR A 55 -3.45 13.09 10.95
N THR A 56 -2.89 12.51 9.88
CA THR A 56 -1.74 11.59 10.01
C THR A 56 -0.45 12.31 10.38
N GLU A 57 -0.31 13.60 10.07
CA GLU A 57 0.87 14.41 10.41
C GLU A 57 0.70 15.21 11.72
N ALA A 58 -0.46 15.10 12.39
CA ALA A 58 -0.68 15.72 13.69
C ALA A 58 0.18 15.04 14.79
N PRO A 59 0.39 15.67 15.97
CA PRO A 59 1.27 15.14 17.03
C PRO A 59 0.94 13.72 17.54
N ALA A 60 -0.30 13.26 17.37
CA ALA A 60 -0.74 11.90 17.73
C ALA A 60 -1.00 11.00 16.51
N GLY A 61 -0.49 11.38 15.33
CA GLY A 61 -0.66 10.70 14.07
C GLY A 61 0.33 9.55 13.86
N LEU A 62 0.99 9.55 12.71
CA LEU A 62 1.96 8.51 12.34
C LEU A 62 3.25 8.64 13.14
N SER A 63 3.86 7.49 13.45
CA SER A 63 5.17 7.44 14.12
C SER A 63 6.24 8.18 13.32
N ASP A 64 7.14 8.86 14.01
CA ASP A 64 8.35 9.46 13.42
C ASP A 64 9.35 8.46 12.85
N ARG A 65 9.13 7.16 13.04
CA ARG A 65 9.92 6.10 12.36
C ARG A 65 9.20 5.53 11.13
N GLN A 66 8.03 6.04 10.78
CA GLN A 66 7.37 5.71 9.52
C GLN A 66 7.87 6.64 8.42
N HIS A 67 8.41 6.06 7.36
CA HIS A 67 8.94 6.81 6.22
C HIS A 67 8.08 6.65 4.95
N GLY A 68 7.43 5.49 4.79
CA GLY A 68 6.58 5.21 3.64
C GLY A 68 5.31 6.08 3.64
N PHE A 69 4.91 6.53 2.45
CA PHE A 69 3.68 7.31 2.21
C PHE A 69 3.57 8.61 3.00
N ARG A 70 4.71 9.20 3.42
CA ARG A 70 4.74 10.50 4.11
C ARG A 70 5.47 11.54 3.26
N ARG A 71 4.98 12.78 3.30
CA ARG A 71 5.62 13.90 2.59
C ARG A 71 6.94 14.25 3.26
N GLY A 72 7.95 14.58 2.45
CA GLY A 72 9.28 14.97 2.95
C GLY A 72 10.09 13.83 3.57
N ARG A 73 9.65 12.57 3.40
CA ARG A 73 10.37 11.37 3.84
C ARG A 73 10.58 10.44 2.67
N SER A 74 11.73 9.78 2.65
CA SER A 74 12.18 8.93 1.55
C SER A 74 12.68 7.58 2.07
N THR A 75 12.95 6.67 1.14
CA THR A 75 13.61 5.39 1.44
C THR A 75 15.07 5.60 1.88
N ILE A 76 15.71 6.69 1.46
CA ILE A 76 17.06 7.07 1.90
C ILE A 76 17.04 7.36 3.40
N ASP A 77 16.11 8.20 3.86
CA ASP A 77 15.96 8.54 5.28
C ASP A 77 15.70 7.29 6.14
N ALA A 78 14.93 6.34 5.61
CA ALA A 78 14.64 5.07 6.29
C ALA A 78 15.92 4.22 6.45
N ILE A 79 16.72 4.10 5.40
CA ILE A 79 17.99 3.35 5.43
C ILE A 79 18.99 4.04 6.36
N GLU A 80 19.07 5.38 6.32
CA GLU A 80 19.93 6.15 7.20
C GLU A 80 19.57 5.94 8.68
N SER A 81 18.27 5.91 9.01
CA SER A 81 17.81 5.63 10.39
C SER A 81 18.29 4.26 10.89
N VAL A 82 18.14 3.20 10.09
CA VAL A 82 18.55 1.84 10.47
C VAL A 82 20.08 1.72 10.56
N THR A 83 20.81 2.27 9.59
CA THR A 83 22.26 2.19 9.55
C THR A 83 22.92 3.00 10.67
N THR A 84 22.35 4.15 11.03
CA THR A 84 22.79 4.95 12.17
C THR A 84 22.59 4.19 13.48
N ALA A 85 21.41 3.62 13.71
CA ALA A 85 21.15 2.80 14.90
C ALA A 85 22.11 1.60 15.00
N ALA A 86 22.40 0.93 13.88
CA ALA A 86 23.35 -0.16 13.84
C ALA A 86 24.78 0.30 14.19
N ARG A 87 25.23 1.43 13.63
CA ARG A 87 26.54 2.03 13.92
C ARG A 87 26.69 2.40 15.39
N GLU A 88 25.65 2.96 15.99
CA GLU A 88 25.63 3.31 17.41
C GLU A 88 25.70 2.09 18.32
N ALA A 89 24.97 1.01 17.98
CA ALA A 89 24.98 -0.23 18.75
C ALA A 89 26.38 -0.88 18.79
N VAL A 90 27.15 -0.74 17.72
CA VAL A 90 28.49 -1.32 17.60
C VAL A 90 29.60 -0.34 17.95
N ARG A 91 29.27 0.84 18.48
CA ARG A 91 30.26 1.85 18.92
C ARG A 91 30.87 1.44 20.27
N GLY A 92 32.18 1.62 20.42
CA GLY A 92 32.91 1.33 21.67
C GLY A 92 34.06 0.32 21.48
N ALA A 93 34.76 0.00 22.58
CA ALA A 93 35.82 -0.99 22.58
C ALA A 93 35.26 -2.40 22.29
N ILE A 94 36.11 -3.33 21.85
CA ILE A 94 35.73 -4.70 21.46
C ILE A 94 34.90 -5.40 22.56
N GLY A 95 35.18 -5.14 23.84
CA GLY A 95 34.45 -5.71 24.99
C GLY A 95 33.13 -5.01 25.37
N SER A 96 32.81 -3.84 24.81
CA SER A 96 31.58 -3.07 25.12
C SER A 96 30.58 -3.03 23.97
N ARG A 97 30.85 -3.76 22.89
CA ARG A 97 30.05 -3.76 21.66
C ARG A 97 28.72 -4.47 21.91
N LYS A 98 27.59 -3.85 21.57
CA LYS A 98 26.29 -4.52 21.67
C LYS A 98 26.06 -5.36 20.42
N TYR A 99 25.39 -6.50 20.59
CA TYR A 99 24.88 -7.27 19.46
C TYR A 99 23.75 -6.48 18.80
N CYS A 100 23.82 -6.35 17.47
CA CYS A 100 22.81 -5.68 16.66
C CYS A 100 22.23 -6.69 15.68
N ALA A 101 20.90 -6.81 15.68
CA ALA A 101 20.16 -7.65 14.73
C ALA A 101 19.07 -6.81 14.06
N VAL A 102 18.86 -7.04 12.76
CA VAL A 102 17.76 -6.45 12.00
C VAL A 102 16.75 -7.53 11.71
N VAL A 103 15.50 -7.30 12.11
CA VAL A 103 14.36 -8.18 11.81
C VAL A 103 13.48 -7.47 10.79
N THR A 104 13.25 -8.11 9.65
CA THR A 104 12.37 -7.60 8.60
C THR A 104 11.04 -8.35 8.62
N LEU A 105 9.96 -7.63 8.33
CA LEU A 105 8.60 -8.17 8.25
C LEU A 105 7.94 -7.65 6.98
N ASP A 106 7.30 -8.55 6.23
CA ASP A 106 6.49 -8.22 5.07
C ASP A 106 5.08 -8.80 5.24
N VAL A 107 4.05 -7.97 4.98
CA VAL A 107 2.66 -8.38 5.10
C VAL A 107 2.16 -8.87 3.74
N ARG A 108 1.89 -10.17 3.64
CA ARG A 108 1.33 -10.77 2.43
C ARG A 108 0.02 -10.09 2.04
N ASN A 109 -0.04 -9.57 0.82
CA ASN A 109 -1.26 -9.03 0.21
C ASN A 109 -1.90 -7.87 1.03
N ALA A 110 -1.08 -7.01 1.64
CA ALA A 110 -1.50 -6.04 2.65
C ALA A 110 -2.76 -5.22 2.30
N PHE A 111 -2.86 -4.68 1.08
CA PHE A 111 -4.00 -3.84 0.67
C PHE A 111 -5.32 -4.61 0.58
N ASN A 112 -5.29 -5.85 0.08
CA ASN A 112 -6.49 -6.68 -0.05
C ASN A 112 -6.88 -7.34 1.29
N SER A 113 -5.93 -7.49 2.21
CA SER A 113 -6.15 -8.07 3.54
C SER A 113 -6.67 -7.07 4.58
N ALA A 114 -6.80 -5.78 4.22
CA ALA A 114 -7.28 -4.75 5.12
C ALA A 114 -8.72 -5.06 5.58
N ARG A 115 -8.93 -5.17 6.90
CA ARG A 115 -10.25 -5.47 7.47
C ARG A 115 -11.08 -4.19 7.55
N TRP A 116 -12.24 -4.21 6.91
CA TRP A 116 -13.24 -3.15 6.99
C TRP A 116 -14.12 -3.43 8.22
N LYS A 117 -14.22 -2.48 9.16
CA LYS A 117 -15.21 -2.60 10.23
C LYS A 117 -16.57 -2.30 9.64
N THR A 118 -17.35 -3.34 9.36
CA THR A 118 -18.72 -3.19 8.90
C THR A 118 -19.58 -2.74 10.08
N SER A 119 -20.16 -1.55 9.98
CA SER A 119 -21.06 -0.99 11.00
C SER A 119 -22.48 -1.58 10.93
N SER A 120 -22.75 -2.58 10.09
CA SER A 120 -24.06 -3.21 9.97
C SER A 120 -24.02 -4.69 10.42
N PRO A 121 -24.93 -5.14 11.32
CA PRO A 121 -25.02 -6.55 11.72
C PRO A 121 -25.47 -7.52 10.61
N HIS A 122 -25.89 -7.01 9.44
CA HIS A 122 -26.56 -7.80 8.39
C HIS A 122 -25.67 -8.19 7.20
N SER A 123 -24.40 -7.78 7.14
CA SER A 123 -23.56 -8.04 5.96
C SER A 123 -22.58 -9.22 6.12
N ARG A 124 -22.93 -10.23 6.92
CA ARG A 124 -22.04 -11.41 7.11
C ARG A 124 -21.93 -12.30 5.87
N GLU A 125 -22.78 -12.11 4.86
CA GLU A 125 -22.81 -12.97 3.68
C GLU A 125 -21.96 -12.43 2.51
N SER A 126 -21.75 -11.11 2.41
CA SER A 126 -21.02 -10.52 1.29
C SER A 126 -19.49 -10.69 1.36
N ALA A 127 -18.93 -11.03 2.52
CA ALA A 127 -17.49 -11.23 2.68
C ALA A 127 -16.98 -12.54 2.06
N ARG A 128 -17.87 -13.43 1.57
CA ARG A 128 -17.49 -14.63 0.82
C ARG A 128 -17.35 -14.40 -0.68
N LEU A 129 -17.80 -13.26 -1.22
CA LEU A 129 -17.77 -12.98 -2.66
C LEU A 129 -16.59 -12.10 -3.09
N SER A 130 -15.78 -11.63 -2.14
CA SER A 130 -14.51 -10.93 -2.41
C SER A 130 -13.33 -11.86 -2.12
N THR A 131 -13.37 -13.05 -2.73
CA THR A 131 -12.21 -13.95 -2.83
C THR A 131 -12.23 -14.60 -4.21
N CYS A 132 -12.28 -13.76 -5.24
CA CYS A 132 -11.83 -14.11 -6.59
C CYS A 132 -10.52 -13.37 -6.84
#